data_AF-A0A8J3Q594-F1
#
_entry.id   AF-A0A8J3Q594-F1
#
_cell.length_a   1.000
_cell.length_b   1.000
_cell.length_c   1.000
_cell.angle_alpha   90.00
_cell.angle_beta   90.00
_cell.angle_gamma   90.00
#
_symmetry.space_group_name_H-M   'P 1'
#
loop_
_entity.id
_entity.type
_entity.pdbx_description
1 polymer ?
#
loop_
_entity_poly.entity_id
_entity_poly.type
_entity_poly.pdbx_seq_one_letter_code
_entity_poly.pdbx_strand_id
1 'polypeptide(L)'
;METRHSFSRRKLLALSAATGAGLAIGSASPASAHNVVQYNTIWNQPTYYENLNTGTAVRTNFEYNTAFHSQLDAWMQDWYGYTPTLWVSPIQIWSNGVHGDKPGMHMYGRAMDISRLLAQVSGLGTTITAFYSRYDIWRNWSGDSLYNTRRWYWGTVASLNAHCGVVLHYLYNTEHHNHIHADNSEPNTFNRSTSQVLMVQAALSYIWGYPTSMDGVWGGQSDTNSRAVLARIGKSGGLTTSFDNWRSFCMVSLAQATGRFTY
;
A
#
# COMPACT_ATOMS: atom_id res chain seq x y z
N MET A 1 3.28 48.40 -47.33
CA MET A 1 3.47 46.94 -47.33
C MET A 1 3.12 46.45 -45.93
N GLU A 2 1.99 45.75 -45.83
CA GLU A 2 1.54 44.82 -44.78
C GLU A 2 1.55 45.29 -43.30
N THR A 3 0.39 45.66 -42.75
CA THR A 3 -0.63 44.85 -42.00
C THR A 3 -0.23 44.52 -40.55
N ARG A 4 -0.81 45.22 -39.55
CA ARG A 4 -2.09 44.93 -38.82
C ARG A 4 -1.96 43.73 -37.88
N HIS A 5 -2.48 43.66 -36.65
CA HIS A 5 -3.20 44.52 -35.69
C HIS A 5 -3.06 43.76 -34.34
N SER A 6 -2.75 44.42 -33.22
CA SER A 6 -3.68 44.76 -32.13
C SER A 6 -4.82 43.76 -31.89
N PHE A 7 -5.02 43.29 -30.66
CA PHE A 7 -6.32 43.42 -29.99
C PHE A 7 -6.21 43.46 -28.46
N SER A 8 -7.19 44.14 -27.88
CA SER A 8 -7.20 44.82 -26.59
C SER A 8 -8.03 44.10 -25.52
N ARG A 9 -7.70 44.48 -24.28
CA ARG A 9 -8.27 44.27 -22.93
C ARG A 9 -9.76 43.91 -22.74
N ARG A 10 -9.92 43.05 -21.72
CA ARG A 10 -10.91 42.99 -20.61
C ARG A 10 -12.41 42.95 -20.94
N LYS A 11 -13.11 41.99 -20.33
CA LYS A 11 -14.29 42.21 -19.46
C LYS A 11 -14.60 40.97 -18.61
N LEU A 12 -14.87 41.23 -17.34
CA LEU A 12 -15.51 40.35 -16.37
C LEU A 12 -17.02 40.31 -16.66
N LEU A 13 -17.69 39.17 -16.47
CA LEU A 13 -19.08 39.11 -16.01
C LEU A 13 -19.45 37.69 -15.58
N ALA A 14 -19.89 37.57 -14.33
CA ALA A 14 -20.61 36.43 -13.81
C ALA A 14 -22.03 36.40 -14.39
N LEU A 15 -22.56 35.20 -14.65
CA LEU A 15 -23.99 35.01 -14.85
C LEU A 15 -24.40 33.66 -14.22
N SER A 16 -25.12 33.75 -13.11
CA SER A 16 -26.05 32.73 -12.66
C SER A 16 -27.42 33.04 -13.25
N ALA A 17 -28.02 32.07 -13.94
CA ALA A 17 -29.46 32.03 -14.19
C ALA A 17 -29.89 30.57 -14.37
N ALA A 18 -30.91 30.20 -13.62
CA ALA A 18 -31.57 28.91 -13.64
C ALA A 18 -32.61 28.83 -14.79
N THR A 19 -33.09 27.59 -14.98
CA THR A 19 -34.34 27.17 -15.62
C THR A 19 -34.45 27.18 -17.15
N GLY A 20 -34.67 25.97 -17.69
CA GLY A 20 -35.71 25.75 -18.69
C GLY A 20 -35.32 24.91 -19.90
N ALA A 21 -35.86 23.69 -19.93
CA ALA A 21 -36.18 22.87 -21.10
C ALA A 21 -35.06 22.08 -21.80
N GLY A 22 -35.26 20.75 -21.83
CA GLY A 22 -34.57 19.82 -22.71
C GLY A 22 -33.78 18.73 -22.00
N LEU A 23 -34.44 17.86 -21.23
CA LEU A 23 -33.87 16.54 -20.92
C LEU A 23 -33.76 15.76 -22.23
N ALA A 24 -32.61 15.87 -22.90
CA ALA A 24 -32.12 14.77 -23.70
C ALA A 24 -31.63 13.71 -22.70
N ILE A 25 -32.51 12.77 -22.36
CA ILE A 25 -32.11 11.50 -21.75
C ILE A 25 -31.37 10.74 -22.85
N GLY A 26 -30.13 11.18 -23.13
CA GLY A 26 -29.14 10.27 -23.68
C GLY A 26 -28.95 9.23 -22.60
N SER A 27 -29.50 8.04 -22.84
CA SER A 27 -29.13 6.84 -22.11
C SER A 27 -27.62 6.84 -21.99
N ALA A 28 -27.11 7.14 -20.81
CA ALA A 28 -25.73 6.86 -20.49
C ALA A 28 -25.57 5.37 -20.81
N SER A 29 -24.72 5.07 -21.79
CA SER A 29 -24.24 3.71 -21.97
C SER A 29 -23.84 3.21 -20.59
N PRO A 30 -24.30 2.03 -20.15
CA PRO A 30 -23.88 1.51 -18.86
C PRO A 30 -22.36 1.57 -18.83
N ALA A 31 -21.81 2.16 -17.76
CA ALA A 31 -20.38 2.14 -17.50
C ALA A 31 -19.90 0.72 -17.79
N SER A 32 -18.90 0.59 -18.67
CA SER A 32 -18.37 -0.71 -19.08
C SER A 32 -18.22 -1.57 -17.83
N ALA A 33 -18.98 -2.66 -17.75
CA ALA A 33 -18.90 -3.55 -16.60
C ALA A 33 -17.46 -4.03 -16.50
N HIS A 34 -16.68 -3.44 -15.59
CA HIS A 34 -15.35 -3.92 -15.28
C HIS A 34 -15.55 -5.32 -14.71
N ASN A 35 -14.86 -6.33 -15.25
CA ASN A 35 -15.00 -7.72 -14.83
C ASN A 35 -14.44 -7.89 -13.40
N VAL A 36 -15.26 -7.53 -12.42
CA VAL A 36 -15.00 -7.67 -10.99
C VAL A 36 -15.88 -8.76 -10.40
N VAL A 37 -15.36 -9.43 -9.38
CA VAL A 37 -16.02 -10.53 -8.66
C VAL A 37 -15.99 -10.22 -7.17
N GLN A 38 -17.07 -10.57 -6.47
CA GLN A 38 -17.17 -10.36 -5.04
C GLN A 38 -16.43 -11.44 -4.25
N TYR A 39 -15.54 -11.01 -3.36
CA TYR A 39 -14.85 -11.86 -2.39
C TYR A 39 -14.94 -11.22 -0.99
N ASN A 40 -15.11 -12.04 0.06
CA ASN A 40 -15.07 -11.58 1.46
C ASN A 40 -13.88 -12.14 2.25
N THR A 41 -12.92 -12.70 1.54
CA THR A 41 -11.66 -13.19 2.08
C THR A 41 -10.52 -12.93 1.12
N ILE A 42 -9.31 -12.81 1.67
CA ILE A 42 -8.05 -12.96 0.94
C ILE A 42 -7.29 -14.09 1.66
N TRP A 43 -6.92 -15.14 0.94
CA TRP A 43 -6.29 -16.36 1.46
C TRP A 43 -7.07 -16.95 2.65
N ASN A 44 -8.39 -17.07 2.47
CA ASN A 44 -9.36 -17.49 3.51
C ASN A 44 -9.37 -16.62 4.78
N GLN A 45 -8.69 -15.48 4.79
CA GLN A 45 -8.70 -14.51 5.89
C GLN A 45 -9.80 -13.49 5.65
N PRO A 46 -10.69 -13.23 6.63
CA PRO A 46 -11.86 -12.37 6.44
C PRO A 46 -11.48 -10.91 6.19
N THR A 47 -12.17 -10.28 5.22
CA THR A 47 -12.00 -8.85 4.89
C THR A 47 -13.07 -7.98 5.54
N TYR A 48 -12.67 -6.78 5.96
CA TYR A 48 -13.52 -5.80 6.61
C TYR A 48 -13.34 -4.41 6.01
N TYR A 49 -14.42 -3.66 5.87
CA TYR A 49 -14.36 -2.23 5.59
C TYR A 49 -14.19 -1.45 6.91
N GLU A 50 -13.10 -0.69 7.04
CA GLU A 50 -12.85 0.17 8.20
C GLU A 50 -13.56 1.52 8.03
N ASN A 51 -14.35 1.88 9.05
CA ASN A 51 -14.81 3.25 9.21
C ASN A 51 -13.73 4.04 9.98
N LEU A 52 -12.95 4.82 9.25
CA LEU A 52 -11.84 5.60 9.80
C LEU A 52 -12.25 6.62 10.88
N ASN A 53 -13.51 7.08 10.86
CA ASN A 53 -14.02 8.07 11.81
C ASN A 53 -14.33 7.44 13.17
N THR A 54 -14.80 6.19 13.19
CA THR A 54 -15.16 5.48 14.42
C THR A 54 -14.10 4.49 14.86
N GLY A 55 -13.18 4.12 13.97
CA GLY A 55 -12.20 3.04 14.19
C GLY A 55 -12.83 1.64 14.26
N THR A 56 -14.09 1.50 13.87
CA THR A 56 -14.81 0.22 13.79
C THR A 56 -14.73 -0.34 12.37
N ALA A 57 -15.02 -1.64 12.21
CA ALA A 57 -15.05 -2.26 10.90
C ALA A 57 -16.23 -3.22 10.73
N VAL A 58 -16.68 -3.39 9.49
CA VAL A 58 -17.79 -4.27 9.13
C VAL A 58 -17.27 -5.32 8.16
N ARG A 59 -17.68 -6.59 8.32
CA ARG A 59 -17.29 -7.65 7.38
C ARG A 59 -17.89 -7.36 6.01
N THR A 60 -17.08 -7.39 4.96
CA THR A 60 -17.47 -6.86 3.65
C THR A 60 -17.09 -7.81 2.53
N ASN A 61 -18.02 -7.98 1.58
CA ASN A 61 -17.70 -8.53 0.26
C ASN A 61 -17.19 -7.36 -0.60
N PHE A 62 -15.92 -7.39 -0.95
CA PHE A 62 -15.31 -6.42 -1.85
C PHE A 62 -15.31 -6.97 -3.28
N GLU A 63 -15.37 -6.07 -4.25
CA GLU A 63 -15.29 -6.39 -5.67
C GLU A 63 -13.84 -6.29 -6.12
N TYR A 64 -13.31 -7.36 -6.70
CA TYR A 64 -11.93 -7.44 -7.19
C TYR A 64 -11.90 -7.89 -8.64
N ASN A 65 -10.89 -7.43 -9.37
CA ASN A 65 -10.40 -8.21 -10.50
C ASN A 65 -9.84 -9.55 -9.98
N THR A 66 -10.21 -10.67 -10.61
CA THR A 66 -9.83 -12.01 -10.16
C THR A 66 -8.31 -12.22 -10.08
N ALA A 67 -7.53 -11.72 -11.05
CA ALA A 67 -6.08 -11.89 -11.04
C ALA A 67 -5.41 -11.09 -9.92
N PHE A 68 -5.90 -9.88 -9.66
CA PHE A 68 -5.43 -9.08 -8.52
C PHE A 68 -5.80 -9.72 -7.18
N HIS A 69 -7.02 -10.28 -7.05
CA HIS A 69 -7.42 -11.03 -5.86
C HIS A 69 -6.49 -12.24 -5.61
N SER A 70 -6.19 -13.04 -6.63
CA SER A 70 -5.23 -14.15 -6.50
C SER A 70 -3.81 -13.68 -6.13
N GLN A 71 -3.40 -12.50 -6.58
CA GLN A 71 -2.12 -11.90 -6.17
C GLN A 71 -2.13 -11.50 -4.70
N LEU A 72 -3.24 -10.95 -4.19
CA LEU A 72 -3.43 -10.67 -2.77
C LEU A 72 -3.48 -11.96 -1.93
N ASP A 73 -4.06 -13.04 -2.45
CA ASP A 73 -4.04 -14.35 -1.79
C ASP A 73 -2.60 -14.83 -1.59
N ALA A 74 -1.77 -14.75 -2.64
CA ALA A 74 -0.35 -15.10 -2.55
C ALA A 74 0.40 -14.19 -1.55
N TRP A 75 0.12 -12.88 -1.57
CA TRP A 75 0.71 -11.95 -0.61
C TRP A 75 0.34 -12.29 0.83
N MET A 76 -0.92 -12.56 1.12
CA MET A 76 -1.38 -12.85 2.48
C MET A 76 -0.83 -14.20 2.97
N GLN A 77 -0.74 -15.20 2.10
CA GLN A 77 -0.08 -16.47 2.40
C GLN A 77 1.38 -16.25 2.80
N ASP A 78 2.13 -15.48 2.02
CA ASP A 78 3.54 -15.17 2.30
C ASP A 78 3.68 -14.30 3.55
N TRP A 79 2.81 -13.30 3.74
CA TRP A 79 2.80 -12.49 4.95
C TRP A 79 2.63 -13.36 6.21
N TYR A 80 1.70 -14.32 6.15
CA TYR A 80 1.48 -15.27 7.25
C TYR A 80 2.70 -16.17 7.47
N GLY A 81 3.30 -16.70 6.40
CA GLY A 81 4.48 -17.56 6.51
C GLY A 81 5.74 -16.87 7.08
N TYR A 82 5.86 -15.55 6.87
CA TYR A 82 6.99 -14.73 7.29
C TYR A 82 6.75 -13.93 8.58
N THR A 83 5.61 -14.09 9.22
CA THR A 83 5.31 -13.50 10.54
C THR A 83 5.44 -14.55 11.67
N PRO A 84 5.48 -14.15 12.96
CA PRO A 84 5.66 -15.07 14.08
C PRO A 84 4.63 -16.20 14.06
N THR A 85 5.06 -17.43 14.36
CA THR A 85 4.17 -18.61 14.41
C THR A 85 3.11 -18.53 15.51
N LEU A 86 3.28 -17.63 16.46
CA LEU A 86 2.27 -17.34 17.47
C LEU A 86 1.11 -16.52 16.89
N TRP A 87 1.29 -15.82 15.76
CA TRP A 87 0.23 -15.09 15.08
C TRP A 87 -0.56 -16.07 14.22
N VAL A 88 -1.75 -16.41 14.65
CA VAL A 88 -2.56 -17.48 14.06
C VAL A 88 -3.83 -16.94 13.42
N SER A 89 -4.34 -17.69 12.44
CA SER A 89 -5.62 -17.41 11.82
C SER A 89 -6.79 -17.53 12.81
N PRO A 90 -7.91 -16.81 12.58
CA PRO A 90 -8.11 -15.87 11.48
C PRO A 90 -7.33 -14.56 11.68
N ILE A 91 -6.67 -14.11 10.62
CA ILE A 91 -6.14 -12.75 10.49
C ILE A 91 -7.26 -11.90 9.90
N GLN A 92 -7.62 -10.78 10.52
CA GLN A 92 -8.59 -9.87 9.91
C GLN A 92 -7.86 -8.86 9.03
N ILE A 93 -8.31 -8.72 7.79
CA ILE A 93 -7.75 -7.74 6.84
C ILE A 93 -8.73 -6.58 6.74
N TRP A 94 -8.32 -5.42 7.27
CA TRP A 94 -9.14 -4.22 7.24
C TRP A 94 -8.70 -3.33 6.09
N SER A 95 -9.68 -2.73 5.41
CA SER A 95 -9.49 -1.95 4.20
C SER A 95 -10.40 -0.74 4.16
N ASN A 96 -9.96 0.32 3.49
CA ASN A 96 -10.76 1.50 3.16
C ASN A 96 -11.43 1.39 1.78
N GLY A 97 -11.23 0.28 1.06
CA GLY A 97 -11.82 0.06 -0.26
C GLY A 97 -10.93 -0.71 -1.22
N VAL A 98 -11.58 -1.35 -2.19
CA VAL A 98 -10.94 -2.11 -3.28
C VAL A 98 -11.46 -1.59 -4.62
N HIS A 99 -12.76 -1.72 -4.87
CA HIS A 99 -13.40 -1.19 -6.06
C HIS A 99 -14.25 0.05 -5.76
N GLY A 100 -14.33 0.94 -6.73
CA GLY A 100 -15.27 2.06 -6.77
C GLY A 100 -15.15 2.78 -8.10
N ASP A 101 -16.25 3.37 -8.56
CA ASP A 101 -16.36 4.10 -9.83
C ASP A 101 -15.60 5.44 -9.79
N LYS A 102 -14.28 5.37 -9.59
CA LYS A 102 -13.35 6.50 -9.49
C LYS A 102 -12.11 6.25 -10.36
N PRO A 103 -11.47 7.30 -10.90
CA PRO A 103 -10.26 7.14 -11.71
C PRO A 103 -9.16 6.30 -11.01
N GLY A 104 -8.39 5.57 -11.81
CA GLY A 104 -7.28 4.73 -11.34
C GLY A 104 -7.63 3.26 -11.19
N MET A 105 -6.75 2.49 -10.53
CA MET A 105 -6.86 1.02 -10.47
C MET A 105 -8.04 0.52 -9.61
N HIS A 106 -8.60 1.37 -8.75
CA HIS A 106 -9.84 1.05 -8.02
C HIS A 106 -11.03 0.81 -8.96
N MET A 107 -11.18 1.58 -10.05
CA MET A 107 -12.26 1.34 -11.04
C MET A 107 -12.20 -0.05 -11.67
N TYR A 108 -11.02 -0.67 -11.68
CA TYR A 108 -10.83 -2.00 -12.25
C TYR A 108 -10.82 -3.11 -11.19
N GLY A 109 -11.03 -2.78 -9.91
CA GLY A 109 -10.86 -3.73 -8.79
C GLY A 109 -9.43 -4.26 -8.70
N ARG A 110 -8.45 -3.48 -9.14
CA ARG A 110 -7.01 -3.83 -9.21
C ARG A 110 -6.15 -3.09 -8.17
N ALA A 111 -6.80 -2.43 -7.22
CA ALA A 111 -6.17 -1.75 -6.12
C ALA A 111 -6.86 -2.09 -4.79
N MET A 112 -6.13 -1.99 -3.69
CA MET A 112 -6.67 -2.12 -2.34
C MET A 112 -6.02 -1.10 -1.42
N ASP A 113 -6.86 -0.39 -0.66
CA ASP A 113 -6.41 0.50 0.41
C ASP A 113 -6.43 -0.29 1.73
N ILE A 114 -5.27 -0.77 2.19
CA ILE A 114 -5.12 -1.62 3.38
C ILE A 114 -4.90 -0.74 4.61
N SER A 115 -5.67 -0.99 5.66
CA SER A 115 -5.63 -0.18 6.88
C SER A 115 -5.08 -0.92 8.10
N ARG A 116 -5.50 -2.17 8.34
CA ARG A 116 -5.03 -2.97 9.48
C ARG A 116 -4.93 -4.44 9.15
N LEU A 117 -4.03 -5.13 9.86
CA LEU A 117 -4.05 -6.58 10.00
C LEU A 117 -4.17 -6.89 11.49
N LEU A 118 -5.20 -7.65 11.87
CA LEU A 118 -5.39 -8.08 13.25
C LEU A 118 -5.14 -9.58 13.33
N ALA A 119 -4.21 -10.00 14.18
CA ALA A 119 -3.84 -11.40 14.34
C ALA A 119 -4.29 -11.94 15.70
N GLN A 120 -4.74 -13.19 15.75
CA GLN A 120 -4.89 -13.89 17.03
C GLN A 120 -3.51 -14.33 17.52
N VAL A 121 -3.29 -14.31 18.83
CA VAL A 121 -2.05 -14.84 19.43
C VAL A 121 -2.34 -16.17 20.11
N SER A 122 -1.72 -17.23 19.58
CA SER A 122 -1.82 -18.58 20.12
C SER A 122 -1.41 -18.63 21.59
N GLY A 123 -2.19 -19.34 22.40
CA GLY A 123 -1.95 -19.50 23.83
C GLY A 123 -2.33 -18.31 24.71
N LEU A 124 -2.62 -17.13 24.14
CA LEU A 124 -3.04 -15.94 24.90
C LEU A 124 -4.54 -15.63 24.77
N GLY A 125 -5.19 -16.13 23.71
CA GLY A 125 -6.60 -15.81 23.43
C GLY A 125 -6.83 -14.32 23.14
N THR A 126 -5.77 -13.57 22.81
CA THR A 126 -5.81 -12.14 22.55
C THR A 126 -5.62 -11.85 21.07
N THR A 127 -6.28 -10.80 20.59
CA THR A 127 -6.05 -10.24 19.26
C THR A 127 -5.09 -9.06 19.37
N ILE A 128 -4.08 -9.02 18.50
CA ILE A 128 -3.16 -7.90 18.39
C ILE A 128 -3.35 -7.18 17.05
N THR A 129 -2.97 -5.90 17.00
CA THR A 129 -2.83 -5.17 15.74
C THR A 129 -1.44 -5.46 15.16
N ALA A 130 -1.35 -6.45 14.29
CA ALA A 130 -0.11 -6.88 13.64
C ALA A 130 0.37 -5.90 12.56
N PHE A 131 -0.52 -5.05 12.04
CA PHE A 131 -0.21 -3.94 11.14
C PHE A 131 -1.22 -2.80 11.35
N TYR A 132 -0.75 -1.55 11.36
CA TYR A 132 -1.59 -0.36 11.51
C TYR A 132 -1.16 0.81 10.62
N SER A 133 -2.00 1.18 9.66
CA SER A 133 -1.66 2.18 8.64
C SER A 133 -1.82 3.64 9.07
N ARG A 134 -2.47 3.90 10.22
CA ARG A 134 -2.89 5.23 10.68
C ARG A 134 -1.72 6.08 11.18
N TYR A 135 -0.81 6.43 10.28
CA TYR A 135 0.31 7.33 10.57
C TYR A 135 -0.17 8.65 11.14
N ASP A 136 -1.30 9.17 10.65
CA ASP A 136 -1.97 10.34 11.22
C ASP A 136 -2.23 10.25 12.74
N ILE A 137 -2.36 9.04 13.28
CA ILE A 137 -2.46 8.72 14.71
C ILE A 137 -1.09 8.41 15.31
N TRP A 138 -0.40 7.38 14.82
CA TRP A 138 0.78 6.84 15.50
C TRP A 138 2.03 7.70 15.35
N ARG A 139 2.03 8.72 14.48
CA ARG A 139 3.11 9.74 14.42
C ARG A 139 3.33 10.47 15.75
N ASN A 140 2.31 10.49 16.61
CA ASN A 140 2.36 11.09 17.95
C ASN A 140 2.70 10.09 19.05
N TRP A 141 2.90 8.81 18.73
CA TRP A 141 3.33 7.79 19.70
C TRP A 141 4.83 7.92 19.98
N SER A 142 5.29 7.31 21.07
CA SER A 142 6.69 7.26 21.46
C SER A 142 7.04 5.92 22.11
N GLY A 143 8.32 5.71 22.44
CA GLY A 143 8.81 4.49 23.09
C GLY A 143 8.55 3.21 22.29
N ASP A 144 8.30 2.11 23.01
CA ASP A 144 8.12 0.78 22.41
C ASP A 144 6.92 0.71 21.46
N SER A 145 5.84 1.46 21.73
CA SER A 145 4.67 1.51 20.85
C SER A 145 5.03 2.06 19.47
N LEU A 146 5.78 3.16 19.41
CA LEU A 146 6.25 3.72 18.13
C LEU A 146 7.27 2.79 17.47
N TYR A 147 8.21 2.26 18.25
CA TYR A 147 9.25 1.36 17.77
C TYR A 147 8.65 0.13 17.08
N ASN A 148 7.75 -0.58 17.75
CA ASN A 148 7.09 -1.78 17.21
C ASN A 148 6.20 -1.45 16.02
N THR A 149 5.39 -0.39 16.11
CA THR A 149 4.48 0.01 15.02
C THR A 149 5.24 0.34 13.74
N ARG A 150 6.35 1.08 13.83
CA ARG A 150 7.18 1.39 12.65
C ARG A 150 7.75 0.13 12.01
N ARG A 151 8.28 -0.79 12.81
CA ARG A 151 8.83 -2.05 12.29
C ARG A 151 7.76 -2.85 11.58
N TRP A 152 6.63 -3.11 12.22
CA TRP A 152 5.56 -3.93 11.63
C TRP A 152 4.90 -3.26 10.43
N TYR A 153 4.75 -1.93 10.45
CA TYR A 153 4.31 -1.15 9.30
C TYR A 153 5.23 -1.37 8.10
N TRP A 154 6.53 -1.08 8.25
CA TRP A 154 7.47 -1.16 7.15
C TRP A 154 7.76 -2.60 6.70
N GLY A 155 7.68 -3.58 7.61
CA GLY A 155 7.73 -5.00 7.24
C GLY A 155 6.54 -5.40 6.35
N THR A 156 5.34 -4.94 6.68
CA THR A 156 4.14 -5.21 5.86
C THR A 156 4.22 -4.49 4.52
N VAL A 157 4.63 -3.21 4.48
CA VAL A 157 4.84 -2.47 3.22
C VAL A 157 5.89 -3.15 2.33
N ALA A 158 6.98 -3.66 2.91
CA ALA A 158 7.97 -4.44 2.18
C ALA A 158 7.35 -5.70 1.57
N SER A 159 6.56 -6.47 2.34
CA SER A 159 5.89 -7.66 1.80
C SER A 159 4.92 -7.34 0.66
N LEU A 160 4.19 -6.21 0.71
CA LEU A 160 3.33 -5.77 -0.39
C LEU A 160 4.16 -5.47 -1.64
N ASN A 161 5.31 -4.82 -1.50
CA ASN A 161 6.24 -4.52 -2.60
C ASN A 161 6.84 -5.77 -3.26
N ALA A 162 6.86 -6.92 -2.56
CA ALA A 162 7.24 -8.20 -3.16
C ALA A 162 6.17 -8.78 -4.10
N HIS A 163 4.93 -8.27 -4.04
CA HIS A 163 3.78 -8.79 -4.79
C HIS A 163 3.15 -7.77 -5.73
N CYS A 164 3.16 -6.49 -5.35
CA CYS A 164 2.54 -5.38 -6.07
C CYS A 164 3.62 -4.43 -6.62
N GLY A 165 3.44 -3.92 -7.83
CA GLY A 165 4.36 -2.96 -8.44
C GLY A 165 4.21 -1.53 -7.91
N VAL A 166 3.00 -1.17 -7.50
CA VAL A 166 2.72 0.13 -6.89
C VAL A 166 2.26 -0.10 -5.46
N VAL A 167 3.00 0.48 -4.52
CA VAL A 167 2.64 0.55 -3.10
C VAL A 167 2.89 1.97 -2.61
N LEU A 168 1.84 2.67 -2.19
CA LEU A 168 1.92 4.05 -1.69
C LEU A 168 1.63 4.08 -0.19
N HIS A 169 2.40 4.89 0.52
CA HIS A 169 2.46 4.91 1.98
C HIS A 169 2.64 6.34 2.50
N TYR A 170 2.61 6.54 3.82
CA TYR A 170 2.57 7.90 4.40
C TYR A 170 3.76 8.81 4.01
N LEU A 171 4.94 8.25 3.69
CA LEU A 171 6.06 9.05 3.19
C LEU A 171 5.90 9.52 1.72
N TYR A 172 4.97 8.97 0.96
CA TYR A 172 4.76 9.33 -0.44
C TYR A 172 4.01 10.66 -0.55
N ASN A 173 2.85 10.76 0.12
CA ASN A 173 2.09 12.01 0.24
C ASN A 173 1.09 11.92 1.42
N THR A 174 0.35 13.01 1.64
CA THR A 174 -0.63 13.13 2.73
C THR A 174 -1.89 12.28 2.58
N GLU A 175 -2.24 11.87 1.35
CA GLU A 175 -3.44 11.06 1.09
C GLU A 175 -3.29 9.66 1.69
N HIS A 176 -2.06 9.17 1.82
CA HIS A 176 -1.72 7.84 2.33
C HIS A 176 -1.34 7.86 3.82
N HIS A 177 -1.71 8.91 4.56
CA HIS A 177 -1.46 8.98 6.00
C HIS A 177 -2.34 8.03 6.82
N ASN A 178 -3.42 7.49 6.25
CA ASN A 178 -4.38 6.63 6.94
C ASN A 178 -4.55 5.23 6.31
N HIS A 179 -3.85 4.91 5.22
CA HIS A 179 -3.87 3.60 4.56
C HIS A 179 -2.60 3.37 3.75
N ILE A 180 -2.38 2.12 3.34
CA ILE A 180 -1.48 1.76 2.25
C ILE A 180 -2.31 1.52 1.01
N HIS A 181 -1.99 2.20 -0.08
CA HIS A 181 -2.50 1.82 -1.39
C HIS A 181 -1.60 0.74 -1.98
N ALA A 182 -2.16 -0.34 -2.50
CA ALA A 182 -1.43 -1.35 -3.25
C ALA A 182 -2.18 -1.74 -4.52
N ASP A 183 -1.50 -1.73 -5.66
CA ASP A 183 -2.08 -2.10 -6.94
C ASP A 183 -1.06 -2.84 -7.85
N ASN A 184 -1.57 -3.46 -8.91
CA ASN A 184 -0.76 -4.25 -9.85
C ASN A 184 -0.70 -3.64 -11.26
N SER A 185 -0.76 -2.32 -11.37
CA SER A 185 -0.60 -1.62 -12.65
C SER A 185 0.82 -1.69 -13.20
N GLU A 186 1.81 -1.85 -12.33
CA GLU A 186 3.23 -1.96 -12.67
C GLU A 186 3.81 -3.33 -12.26
N PRO A 187 4.95 -3.75 -12.84
CA PRO A 187 5.68 -4.92 -12.39
C PRO A 187 6.17 -4.79 -10.95
N ASN A 188 6.12 -5.88 -10.18
CA ASN A 188 6.65 -5.97 -8.80
C ASN A 188 8.18 -6.11 -8.71
N THR A 189 8.91 -5.54 -9.67
CA THR A 189 10.38 -5.44 -9.67
C THR A 189 10.84 -4.12 -9.08
N PHE A 190 12.01 -4.09 -8.45
CA PHE A 190 12.58 -2.83 -7.98
C PHE A 190 12.99 -1.93 -9.16
N ASN A 191 12.26 -0.83 -9.36
CA ASN A 191 12.47 0.13 -10.45
C ASN A 191 12.89 1.52 -9.95
N ARG A 192 13.14 1.67 -8.65
CA ARG A 192 13.55 2.93 -8.00
C ARG A 192 12.48 4.03 -8.08
N SER A 193 11.20 3.68 -8.19
CA SER A 193 10.13 4.66 -7.95
C SER A 193 10.28 5.26 -6.55
N THR A 194 9.85 6.51 -6.37
CA THR A 194 10.02 7.23 -5.10
C THR A 194 9.45 6.45 -3.91
N SER A 195 8.29 5.80 -4.06
CA SER A 195 7.70 4.99 -2.99
C SER A 195 8.52 3.73 -2.68
N GLN A 196 9.02 3.02 -3.70
CA GLN A 196 9.90 1.87 -3.47
C GLN A 196 11.20 2.27 -2.77
N VAL A 197 11.81 3.40 -3.16
CA VAL A 197 13.03 3.90 -2.54
C VAL A 197 12.79 4.27 -1.08
N LEU A 198 11.72 5.02 -0.79
CA LEU A 198 11.34 5.37 0.58
C LEU A 198 11.07 4.13 1.43
N MET A 199 10.42 3.10 0.88
CA MET A 199 10.25 1.81 1.56
C MET A 199 11.60 1.17 1.90
N VAL A 200 12.53 1.09 0.95
CA VAL A 200 13.86 0.50 1.21
C VAL A 200 14.59 1.31 2.29
N GLN A 201 14.63 2.63 2.16
CA GLN A 201 15.29 3.51 3.14
C GLN A 201 14.68 3.37 4.54
N ALA A 202 13.34 3.28 4.63
CA ALA A 202 12.64 3.08 5.89
C ALA A 202 12.89 1.69 6.49
N ALA A 203 12.91 0.63 5.67
CA ALA A 203 13.26 -0.71 6.11
C ALA A 203 14.71 -0.74 6.65
N LEU A 204 15.65 -0.15 5.92
CA LEU A 204 17.05 -0.07 6.34
C LEU A 204 17.19 0.64 7.70
N SER A 205 16.51 1.76 7.89
CA SER A 205 16.58 2.55 9.12
C SER A 205 15.83 1.91 10.30
N TYR A 206 14.56 1.51 10.11
CA TYR A 206 13.71 1.07 11.22
C TYR A 206 13.76 -0.42 11.51
N ILE A 207 14.03 -1.26 10.52
CA ILE A 207 14.04 -2.72 10.67
C ILE A 207 15.47 -3.22 10.90
N TRP A 208 16.39 -2.78 10.04
CA TRP A 208 17.76 -3.27 9.99
C TRP A 208 18.77 -2.44 10.79
N GLY A 209 18.38 -1.23 11.22
CA GLY A 209 19.21 -0.37 12.07
C GLY A 209 20.39 0.29 11.34
N TYR A 210 20.37 0.33 10.00
CA TYR A 210 21.39 1.03 9.22
C TYR A 210 21.06 2.53 9.16
N PRO A 211 22.01 3.43 9.47
CA PRO A 211 21.79 4.86 9.32
C PRO A 211 21.60 5.19 7.83
N THR A 212 20.35 5.44 7.43
CA THR A 212 19.96 5.68 6.03
C THR A 212 19.04 6.89 5.96
N SER A 213 19.41 7.89 5.16
CA SER A 213 18.54 9.03 4.88
C SER A 213 17.28 8.58 4.14
N MET A 214 16.13 9.12 4.53
CA MET A 214 14.83 8.85 3.86
C MET A 214 14.42 10.05 3.02
N ASP A 215 15.04 10.20 1.86
CA ASP A 215 14.82 11.30 0.91
C ASP A 215 14.11 10.87 -0.38
N GLY A 216 13.87 9.57 -0.55
CA GLY A 216 13.24 9.01 -1.74
C GLY A 216 14.15 8.99 -2.98
N VAL A 217 15.45 9.26 -2.82
CA VAL A 217 16.44 9.23 -3.90
C VAL A 217 17.34 8.01 -3.77
N TRP A 218 17.38 7.17 -4.82
CA TRP A 218 18.25 6.00 -4.83
C TRP A 218 19.72 6.38 -5.02
N GLY A 219 20.43 6.59 -3.91
CA GLY A 219 21.85 6.92 -3.87
C GLY A 219 22.76 5.79 -3.40
N GLY A 220 24.08 6.07 -3.36
CA GLY A 220 25.10 5.11 -2.93
C GLY A 220 24.91 4.59 -1.51
N GLN A 221 24.35 5.40 -0.59
CA GLN A 221 24.03 4.95 0.77
C GLN A 221 22.93 3.88 0.77
N SER A 222 21.85 4.09 0.01
CA SER A 222 20.75 3.12 -0.10
C SER A 222 21.21 1.82 -0.76
N ASP A 223 22.03 1.91 -1.82
CA ASP A 223 22.60 0.73 -2.47
C ASP A 223 23.53 -0.03 -1.51
N THR A 224 24.48 0.66 -0.86
CA THR A 224 25.43 0.02 0.08
C THR A 224 24.72 -0.68 1.24
N ASN A 225 23.78 -0.01 1.90
CA ASN A 225 23.07 -0.58 3.04
C ASN A 225 22.15 -1.74 2.62
N SER A 226 21.48 -1.65 1.47
CA SER A 226 20.67 -2.76 0.95
C SER A 226 21.50 -3.98 0.58
N ARG A 227 22.70 -3.79 0.00
CA ARG A 227 23.66 -4.87 -0.25
C ARG A 227 24.17 -5.50 1.04
N ALA A 228 24.36 -4.71 2.10
CA ALA A 228 24.73 -5.24 3.41
C ALA A 228 23.64 -6.15 3.99
N VAL A 229 22.36 -5.79 3.83
CA VAL A 229 21.23 -6.68 4.18
C VAL A 229 21.25 -7.96 3.35
N LEU A 230 21.42 -7.85 2.02
CA LEU A 230 21.51 -9.01 1.14
C LEU A 230 22.66 -9.95 1.57
N ALA A 231 23.82 -9.40 1.90
CA ALA A 231 24.96 -10.18 2.37
C ALA A 231 24.65 -10.92 3.69
N ARG A 232 23.95 -10.28 4.64
CA ARG A 232 23.53 -10.93 5.90
C ARG A 232 22.60 -12.13 5.67
N ILE A 233 21.79 -12.11 4.63
CA ILE A 233 20.91 -13.22 4.25
C ILE A 233 21.55 -14.17 3.22
N GLY A 234 22.88 -14.11 3.06
CA GLY A 234 23.64 -15.02 2.18
C GLY A 234 23.49 -14.74 0.68
N LYS A 235 23.11 -13.52 0.30
CA LYS A 235 22.93 -13.10 -1.10
C LYS A 235 23.98 -12.10 -1.54
N SER A 236 24.34 -12.16 -2.82
CA SER A 236 25.23 -11.21 -3.50
C SER A 236 24.47 -10.39 -4.54
N GLY A 237 25.11 -9.35 -5.09
CA GLY A 237 24.47 -8.42 -6.04
C GLY A 237 23.71 -7.29 -5.35
N GLY A 238 22.75 -6.68 -6.04
CA GLY A 238 21.92 -5.59 -5.49
C GLY A 238 20.44 -5.77 -5.83
N LEU A 239 19.59 -4.90 -5.28
CA LEU A 239 18.14 -4.91 -5.56
C LEU A 239 17.83 -4.58 -7.02
N THR A 240 18.68 -3.74 -7.64
CA THR A 240 18.48 -3.23 -9.00
C THR A 240 18.91 -4.20 -10.10
N THR A 241 19.55 -5.31 -9.72
CA THR A 241 20.15 -6.28 -10.65
C THR A 241 19.49 -7.65 -10.60
N SER A 242 18.53 -7.88 -9.69
CA SER A 242 17.90 -9.18 -9.50
C SER A 242 16.54 -9.05 -8.83
N PHE A 243 15.50 -9.60 -9.49
CA PHE A 243 14.17 -9.74 -8.93
C PHE A 243 14.20 -10.59 -7.65
N ASP A 244 14.98 -11.68 -7.63
CA ASP A 244 15.10 -12.54 -6.46
C ASP A 244 15.69 -11.80 -5.26
N ASN A 245 16.67 -10.91 -5.48
CA ASN A 245 17.22 -10.06 -4.43
C ASN A 245 16.18 -9.07 -3.91
N TRP A 246 15.42 -8.43 -4.80
CA TRP A 246 14.32 -7.54 -4.42
C TRP A 246 13.28 -8.25 -3.55
N ARG A 247 12.74 -9.37 -4.05
CA ARG A 247 11.75 -10.17 -3.33
C ARG A 247 12.29 -10.66 -2.00
N SER A 248 13.53 -11.15 -1.96
CA SER A 248 14.12 -11.66 -0.71
C SER A 248 14.31 -10.55 0.31
N PHE A 249 14.87 -9.40 -0.09
CA PHE A 249 14.98 -8.23 0.79
C PHE A 249 13.63 -7.85 1.39
N CYS A 250 12.58 -7.82 0.58
CA CYS A 250 11.24 -7.49 1.05
C CYS A 250 10.71 -8.50 2.07
N MET A 251 10.77 -9.80 1.75
CA MET A 251 10.23 -10.85 2.61
C MET A 251 11.05 -11.03 3.90
N VAL A 252 12.38 -10.95 3.85
CA VAL A 252 13.19 -11.01 5.06
C VAL A 252 13.04 -9.77 5.93
N SER A 253 12.72 -8.61 5.34
CA SER A 253 12.41 -7.40 6.11
C SER A 253 11.12 -7.57 6.90
N LEU A 254 10.09 -8.22 6.35
CA LEU A 254 8.89 -8.60 7.11
C LEU A 254 9.24 -9.51 8.30
N ALA A 255 10.03 -10.56 8.06
CA ALA A 255 10.40 -11.49 9.11
C ALA A 255 11.26 -10.84 10.22
N GLN A 256 12.24 -10.03 9.84
CA GLN A 256 13.07 -9.26 10.77
C GLN A 256 12.24 -8.24 11.56
N ALA A 257 11.31 -7.56 10.90
CA ALA A 257 10.46 -6.56 11.54
C ALA A 257 9.59 -7.13 12.65
N THR A 258 9.03 -8.32 12.39
CA THR A 258 8.05 -8.97 13.27
C THR A 258 8.69 -9.95 14.26
N GLY A 259 10.00 -10.21 14.13
CA GLY A 259 10.73 -11.12 15.01
C GLY A 259 10.54 -12.60 14.67
N ARG A 260 10.06 -12.92 13.47
CA ARG A 260 9.97 -14.30 12.97
C ARG A 260 11.35 -14.92 12.80
N PHE A 261 12.28 -14.14 12.25
CA PHE A 261 13.69 -14.48 12.10
C PHE A 261 14.53 -13.27 12.49
N THR A 262 15.69 -13.53 13.09
CA THR A 262 16.71 -12.53 13.37
C THR A 262 17.97 -12.89 12.59
N TYR A 263 18.45 -11.95 11.77
CA TYR A 263 19.63 -12.09 10.90
C TYR A 263 20.77 -11.18 11.33
#